data_AF-A0A2G5VMV6-F1
#
_entry.id   AF-A0A2G5VMV6-F1
#
_cell.length_a   1.000
_cell.length_b   1.000
_cell.length_c   1.000
_cell.angle_alpha   90.00
_cell.angle_beta   90.00
_cell.angle_gamma   90.00
#
_symmetry.space_group_name_H-M   'P 1'
#
loop_
_entity.id
_entity.type
_entity.pdbx_description
1 polymer ?
#
loop_
_entity_poly.entity_id
_entity_poly.type
_entity_poly.pdbx_seq_one_letter_code
_entity_poly.pdbx_strand_id
1 'polypeptide(L)'
;MKILLFSFLIATTVIPNVASVSFLESLCLKCNTTVEMLLPPKIDTFYTLSDLTIKNLCTKLSPENLEDTCYSVFNVPLRIQYNIIWTFLSPFRELICMPLCIFD
;
A
#
# COMPACT_ATOMS: atom_id res chain seq x y z
N MET A 1 -11.81 -26.16 -16.75
CA MET A 1 -10.54 -26.31 -17.50
C MET A 1 -10.38 -25.37 -18.72
N LYS A 2 -11.36 -24.53 -19.10
CA LYS A 2 -11.22 -23.61 -20.24
C LYS A 2 -10.60 -22.24 -19.89
N ILE A 3 -10.75 -21.80 -18.63
CA ILE A 3 -10.19 -20.53 -18.13
C ILE A 3 -8.66 -20.58 -18.07
N LEU A 4 -8.08 -21.72 -17.64
CA LEU A 4 -6.63 -21.91 -17.58
C LEU A 4 -5.96 -21.78 -18.94
N LEU A 5 -6.59 -22.27 -20.02
CA LEU A 5 -6.09 -22.14 -21.39
C LEU A 5 -6.11 -20.68 -21.87
N PHE A 6 -7.10 -19.90 -21.46
CA PHE A 6 -7.18 -18.47 -21.78
C PHE A 6 -6.11 -17.68 -21.02
N SER A 7 -5.86 -18.01 -19.75
CA SER A 7 -4.75 -17.46 -18.95
C SER A 7 -3.38 -17.80 -19.55
N PHE A 8 -3.21 -19.04 -20.03
CA PHE A 8 -1.95 -19.49 -20.62
C PHE A 8 -1.68 -18.83 -21.98
N LEU A 9 -2.72 -18.62 -22.81
CA LEU A 9 -2.59 -17.94 -24.11
C LEU A 9 -2.31 -16.44 -23.96
N ILE A 10 -2.93 -15.76 -22.99
CA ILE A 10 -2.61 -14.35 -22.68
C ILE A 10 -1.17 -14.24 -22.15
N ALA A 11 -0.75 -15.16 -21.28
CA ALA A 11 0.61 -15.17 -20.72
C ALA A 11 1.69 -15.45 -21.78
N THR A 12 1.40 -16.25 -22.81
CA THR A 12 2.41 -16.70 -23.79
C THR A 12 2.47 -15.89 -25.08
N THR A 13 1.39 -15.20 -25.47
CA THR A 13 1.37 -14.49 -26.77
C THR A 13 1.34 -12.97 -26.68
N VAL A 14 0.85 -12.39 -25.57
CA VAL A 14 0.67 -10.92 -25.46
C VAL A 14 1.82 -10.24 -24.69
N ILE A 15 2.48 -10.95 -23.77
CA ILE A 15 3.49 -10.36 -22.90
C ILE A 15 4.92 -10.33 -23.48
N PRO A 16 5.40 -11.25 -24.35
CA PRO A 16 6.83 -11.31 -24.62
C PRO A 16 7.34 -10.21 -25.55
N ASN A 17 6.48 -9.33 -26.10
CA ASN A 17 6.91 -8.31 -27.07
C ASN A 17 6.70 -6.85 -26.63
N VAL A 18 6.21 -6.59 -25.40
CA VAL A 18 6.01 -5.22 -24.89
C VAL A 18 6.45 -5.04 -23.43
N ALA A 19 6.64 -6.11 -22.65
CA ALA A 19 7.26 -6.01 -21.34
C ALA A 19 8.79 -6.07 -21.50
N SER A 20 9.41 -4.96 -21.88
CA SER A 20 10.85 -4.80 -21.69
C SER A 20 11.16 -5.06 -20.22
N VAL A 21 12.27 -5.75 -19.93
CA VAL A 21 12.73 -6.09 -18.57
C VAL A 21 12.62 -4.88 -17.61
N SER A 22 12.86 -3.67 -18.13
CA SER A 22 12.71 -2.39 -17.44
C SER A 22 11.30 -2.08 -16.88
N PHE A 23 10.23 -2.60 -17.48
CA PHE A 23 8.86 -2.39 -17.02
C PHE A 23 8.55 -3.23 -15.76
N LEU A 24 9.03 -4.47 -15.73
CA LEU A 24 8.88 -5.34 -14.56
C LEU A 24 9.73 -4.86 -13.38
N GLU A 25 10.98 -4.45 -13.63
CA GLU A 25 11.84 -3.81 -12.62
C GLU A 25 11.19 -2.54 -12.03
N SER A 26 10.63 -1.68 -12.89
CA SER A 26 9.92 -0.47 -12.46
C SER A 26 8.68 -0.78 -11.61
N LEU A 27 7.91 -1.82 -11.96
CA LEU A 27 6.77 -2.27 -11.17
C LEU A 27 7.19 -2.90 -9.84
N CYS A 28 8.28 -3.68 -9.82
CA CYS A 28 8.85 -4.23 -8.59
C CYS A 28 9.28 -3.11 -7.63
N LEU A 29 10.05 -2.13 -8.11
CA LEU A 29 10.48 -0.97 -7.33
C LEU A 29 9.28 -0.19 -6.78
N LYS A 30 8.27 0.05 -7.61
CA LYS A 30 7.05 0.75 -7.21
C LYS A 30 6.25 -0.06 -6.19
N CYS A 31 6.18 -1.39 -6.33
CA CYS A 31 5.56 -2.26 -5.36
C CYS A 31 6.27 -2.18 -4.00
N ASN A 32 7.59 -2.36 -3.99
CA ASN A 32 8.40 -2.31 -2.75
C ASN A 32 8.21 -0.97 -2.04
N THR A 33 8.31 0.13 -2.78
CA THR A 33 8.09 1.47 -2.24
C THR A 33 6.69 1.63 -1.66
N THR A 34 5.66 1.11 -2.34
CA THR A 34 4.26 1.18 -1.87
C THR A 34 4.05 0.34 -0.62
N VAL A 35 4.63 -0.86 -0.56
CA VAL A 35 4.56 -1.75 0.59
C VAL A 35 5.30 -1.16 1.79
N GLU A 36 6.45 -0.50 1.59
CA GLU A 36 7.15 0.18 2.67
C GLU A 36 6.36 1.35 3.26
N MET A 37 5.63 2.09 2.42
CA MET A 37 4.77 3.19 2.87
C MET A 37 3.50 2.69 3.58
N LEU A 38 2.86 1.63 3.05
CA LEU A 38 1.58 1.12 3.56
C LEU A 38 1.74 0.11 4.70
N LEU A 39 2.83 -0.64 4.73
CA LEU A 39 3.15 -1.68 5.73
C LEU A 39 4.61 -1.49 6.16
N PRO A 40 4.92 -0.38 6.85
CA PRO A 40 6.25 -0.16 7.38
C PRO A 40 6.61 -1.26 8.38
N PRO A 41 7.90 -1.55 8.57
CA PRO A 41 8.37 -2.58 9.50
C PRO A 41 7.93 -2.31 10.95
N LYS A 42 7.67 -1.04 11.29
CA LYS A 42 7.11 -0.63 12.58
C LYS A 42 5.82 0.13 12.34
N ILE A 43 4.73 -0.35 12.93
CA ILE A 43 3.39 0.25 12.84
C ILE A 43 3.37 1.72 13.30
N ASP A 44 4.21 2.09 14.28
CA ASP A 44 4.36 3.46 14.80
C ASP A 44 4.78 4.48 13.74
N THR A 45 5.48 4.03 12.69
CA THR A 45 5.90 4.88 11.57
C THR A 45 4.68 5.41 10.83
N PHE A 46 3.69 4.55 10.58
CA PHE A 46 2.44 4.94 9.96
C PHE A 46 1.66 5.89 10.88
N TYR A 47 1.58 5.59 12.18
CA TYR A 47 0.87 6.45 13.14
C TYR A 47 1.46 7.85 13.23
N THR A 48 2.79 7.98 13.16
CA THR A 48 3.44 9.29 13.17
C THR A 48 3.10 10.09 11.91
N LEU A 49 3.13 9.45 10.75
CA LEU A 49 2.78 10.09 9.47
C LEU A 49 1.29 10.44 9.39
N SER A 50 0.41 9.55 9.86
CA SER A 50 -1.02 9.79 9.89
C SER A 50 -1.39 10.90 10.87
N ASP A 51 -0.79 10.94 12.06
CA ASP A 51 -1.03 12.00 13.05
C ASP A 51 -0.67 13.38 12.47
N LEU A 52 0.47 13.52 11.80
CA LEU A 52 0.88 14.78 11.15
C LEU A 52 -0.10 15.18 10.03
N THR A 53 -0.55 14.21 9.23
CA THR A 53 -1.47 14.45 8.12
C THR A 53 -2.85 14.87 8.62
N ILE A 54 -3.37 14.19 9.65
CA ILE A 54 -4.67 14.49 10.25
C ILE A 54 -4.62 15.85 10.94
N LYS A 55 -3.54 16.18 11.67
CA LYS A 55 -3.37 17.51 12.28
C LYS A 55 -3.42 18.60 11.22
N ASN A 56 -2.66 18.45 10.13
CA ASN A 56 -2.64 19.42 9.02
C ASN A 56 -4.01 19.53 8.32
N LEU A 57 -4.75 18.42 8.20
CA LEU A 57 -6.11 18.42 7.66
C LEU A 57 -7.07 19.17 8.59
N CYS A 58 -7.02 18.89 9.89
CA CYS A 58 -7.89 19.51 10.89
C CYS A 58 -7.63 21.01 11.05
N THR A 59 -6.37 21.45 11.01
CA THR A 59 -6.01 22.88 11.01
C THR A 59 -6.57 23.62 9.78
N LYS A 60 -6.75 22.93 8.65
CA LYS A 60 -7.33 23.52 7.43
C LYS A 60 -8.86 23.53 7.45
N LEU A 61 -9.48 22.60 8.16
CA LEU A 61 -10.93 22.41 8.17
C LEU A 61 -11.64 23.10 9.34
N SER A 62 -10.97 23.35 10.46
CA SER A 62 -11.56 23.98 11.65
C SER A 62 -10.91 25.34 11.96
N PRO A 63 -11.46 26.45 11.44
CA PRO A 63 -11.02 27.80 11.81
C PRO A 63 -11.40 28.20 13.25
N GLU A 64 -12.22 27.40 13.94
CA GLU A 64 -12.72 27.69 15.29
C GLU A 64 -12.43 26.50 16.23
N ASN A 65 -11.29 26.49 16.94
CA ASN A 65 -10.98 25.71 18.17
C ASN A 65 -11.46 24.23 18.29
N LEU A 66 -11.82 23.57 17.19
CA LEU A 66 -12.32 22.19 17.12
C LEU A 66 -11.23 21.22 16.63
N GLU A 67 -9.97 21.65 16.62
CA GLU A 67 -8.84 20.85 16.15
C GLU A 67 -8.74 19.51 16.89
N ASP A 68 -8.92 19.50 18.22
CA ASP A 68 -8.87 18.28 19.04
C ASP A 68 -10.03 17.33 18.73
N THR A 69 -11.24 17.87 18.54
CA THR A 69 -12.42 17.08 18.17
C THR A 69 -12.24 16.48 16.78
N CYS A 70 -11.83 17.29 15.80
CA CYS A 70 -11.53 16.81 14.46
C CYS A 70 -10.46 15.71 14.49
N TYR A 71 -9.37 15.95 15.21
CA TYR A 71 -8.28 14.99 15.32
C TYR A 71 -8.74 13.65 15.88
N SER A 72 -9.52 13.66 16.98
CA SER A 72 -10.03 12.42 17.59
C SER A 72 -10.97 11.64 16.67
N VAL A 73 -11.86 12.34 15.96
CA VAL A 73 -12.83 11.74 15.03
C VAL A 73 -12.14 11.03 13.86
N PHE A 74 -11.02 11.56 13.36
CA PHE A 74 -10.27 10.93 12.28
C PHE A 74 -9.26 9.88 12.78
N ASN A 75 -8.51 10.19 13.84
CA ASN A 75 -7.37 9.37 14.26
C ASN A 75 -7.79 8.04 14.88
N VAL A 76 -8.81 8.04 15.75
CA VAL A 76 -9.26 6.83 16.45
C VAL A 76 -9.71 5.73 15.47
N PRO A 77 -10.67 5.97 14.55
CA PRO A 77 -11.10 4.92 13.61
C PRO A 77 -9.98 4.52 12.63
N LEU A 78 -9.15 5.48 12.19
CA LEU A 78 -8.03 5.19 11.29
C LEU A 78 -7.01 4.25 11.94
N ARG A 79 -6.67 4.48 13.22
CA ARG A 79 -5.76 3.59 13.97
C ARG A 79 -6.33 2.19 14.11
N ILE A 80 -7.63 2.05 14.40
CA ILE A 80 -8.27 0.74 14.55
C ILE A 80 -8.25 -0.01 13.21
N GLN A 81 -8.71 0.62 12.12
CA GLN A 81 -8.73 0.01 10.80
C GLN A 81 -7.33 -0.39 10.33
N TYR A 82 -6.35 0.50 10.53
CA TYR A 82 -4.98 0.24 10.13
C TYR A 82 -4.34 -0.87 10.96
N ASN A 83 -4.60 -0.94 12.27
CA ASN A 83 -4.07 -2.01 13.11
C ASN A 83 -4.58 -3.39 12.67
N ILE A 84 -5.84 -3.48 12.26
CA ILE A 84 -6.42 -4.70 11.68
C ILE A 84 -5.66 -5.08 10.40
N ILE A 85 -5.58 -4.16 9.43
CA ILE A 85 -4.91 -4.41 8.14
C ILE A 85 -3.44 -4.79 8.36
N TRP A 86 -2.73 -4.06 9.21
CA TRP A 86 -1.32 -4.28 9.49
C TRP A 86 -1.09 -5.63 10.18
N THR A 87 -1.93 -6.02 11.13
CA THR A 87 -1.84 -7.32 11.79
C THR A 87 -2.02 -8.48 10.80
N PHE A 88 -2.95 -8.34 9.84
CA PHE A 88 -3.19 -9.38 8.84
C PHE A 88 -2.12 -9.44 7.75
N LEU A 89 -1.62 -8.29 7.29
CA LEU A 89 -0.76 -8.22 6.10
C LEU A 89 0.74 -8.13 6.41
N SER A 90 1.14 -7.62 7.58
CA SER A 90 2.56 -7.47 7.93
C SER A 90 3.37 -8.78 7.89
N PRO A 91 2.84 -9.97 8.25
CA PRO A 91 3.61 -11.21 8.16
C PRO A 91 3.90 -11.63 6.71
N PHE A 92 3.09 -11.16 5.76
CA PHE A 92 3.20 -11.49 4.34
C PHE A 92 3.90 -10.39 3.52
N ARG A 93 4.47 -9.38 4.18
CA ARG A 93 5.04 -8.18 3.54
C ARG A 93 6.00 -8.51 2.39
N GLU A 94 6.89 -9.47 2.58
CA GLU A 94 7.88 -9.90 1.58
C GLU A 94 7.26 -10.66 0.40
N LEU A 95 6.08 -11.27 0.61
CA LEU A 95 5.37 -12.04 -0.41
C LEU A 95 4.52 -11.16 -1.32
N ILE A 96 4.19 -9.93 -0.90
CA ILE A 96 3.32 -9.02 -1.68
C ILE A 96 3.95 -8.65 -3.02
N CYS A 97 5.25 -8.33 -3.02
CA CYS A 97 5.97 -7.91 -4.23
C CYS A 97 6.71 -9.06 -4.92
N MET A 98 6.81 -10.22 -4.28
CA MET A 98 7.50 -11.39 -4.83
C MET A 98 7.05 -11.73 -6.27
N PRO A 99 5.76 -11.74 -6.64
CA PRO A 99 5.33 -12.03 -8.02
C PRO A 99 5.82 -11.02 -9.07
N LEU A 100 6.09 -9.79 -8.66
CA LEU A 100 6.55 -8.70 -9.54
C LEU A 100 8.08 -8.64 -9.60
N CYS A 101 8.76 -9.16 -8.59
CA CYS A 101 10.21 -9.13 -8.43
C CYS A 101 10.88 -10.50 -8.72
N ILE A 102 10.19 -11.46 -9.36
CA ILE A 102 10.73 -12.81 -9.66
C ILE A 102 11.97 -12.75 -10.58
N PHE A 103 12.11 -11.68 -11.36
CA PHE A 103 13.17 -11.53 -12.37
C PHE A 103 14.39 -10.73 -11.90
N ASP A 104 14.45 -10.37 -10.61
CA ASP A 104 15.67 -9.84 -9.98
C ASP A 104 16.64 -11.00 -9.63
#